data_AF-A0A9E0XMQ8-F1
#
_entry.id   AF-A0A9E0XMQ8-F1
#
_cell.length_a   1.000
_cell.length_b   1.000
_cell.length_c   1.000
_cell.angle_alpha   90.00
_cell.angle_beta   90.00
_cell.angle_gamma   90.00
#
_symmetry.space_group_name_H-M   'P 1'
#
loop_
_entity.id
_entity.type
_entity.pdbx_description
1 polymer ?
#
loop_
_entity_poly.entity_id
_entity_poly.type
_entity_poly.pdbx_seq_one_letter_code
_entity_poly.pdbx_strand_id
1 'polypeptide(L)'
;MKIRSLWLGLSIALLAESAMAQMMMRPPAFAGGIPGRASMDAIFMQRHQARTLLYREALEELRKNPQAADLPICGAGISGPCLATDKSVQATPPTVGASVAKPALPVDTPPVAVVPAKKPAVSAPTVVPKAVPEAPTISAQAPEKPSEETVVKKVAPPTPKEGRRIALLFGNNDYATPIPPLETPIADVSEIAAVLTKRFGFSTQVIKNAGQAKIIEELNRVAATVGPEDSVLLFYAGHGYLMDDIGMGFWIPVDASVKTAKGWISNKDISKLLGAIPAHQLILISDSCFSGTLTKEQKVAEGALASPETLSQRRSVVVLSSGGDEPVSDEGKDGHSIFAWNLIRELKGMGALTPGVRVWKTVHGEVKKDYPQEPQYGAVVSAGHVAGGDYLFLPK
;
A
#
# COMPACT_ATOMS: atom_id res chain seq x y z
N MET A 1 53.64 -12.98 -41.46
CA MET A 1 53.48 -13.42 -40.04
C MET A 1 52.97 -12.23 -39.23
N LYS A 2 52.07 -12.42 -38.24
CA LYS A 2 51.53 -11.40 -37.30
C LYS A 2 50.87 -10.12 -37.88
N ILE A 3 49.55 -10.13 -38.09
CA ILE A 3 48.60 -9.09 -37.59
C ILE A 3 47.30 -9.84 -37.21
N ARG A 4 47.08 -10.14 -35.92
CA ARG A 4 45.82 -10.75 -35.41
C ARG A 4 45.76 -10.75 -33.86
N SER A 5 45.91 -9.59 -33.22
CA SER A 5 46.06 -9.52 -31.75
C SER A 5 45.75 -8.15 -31.12
N LEU A 6 44.61 -7.52 -31.46
CA LEU A 6 44.25 -6.21 -30.88
C LEU A 6 42.74 -5.96 -30.60
N TRP A 7 41.89 -6.99 -30.71
CA TRP A 7 40.43 -6.87 -30.49
C TRP A 7 39.90 -7.66 -29.28
N LEU A 8 40.77 -8.22 -28.44
CA LEU A 8 40.38 -9.05 -27.29
C LEU A 8 40.57 -8.36 -25.91
N GLY A 9 41.17 -7.16 -25.87
CA GLY A 9 41.46 -6.47 -24.60
C GLY A 9 40.32 -5.62 -24.05
N LEU A 10 39.50 -5.01 -24.93
CA LEU A 10 38.55 -3.97 -24.52
C LEU A 10 37.24 -4.52 -23.91
N SER A 11 36.87 -5.75 -24.26
CA SER A 11 35.63 -6.39 -23.76
C SER A 11 35.75 -6.98 -22.34
N ILE A 12 36.98 -7.17 -21.83
CA ILE A 12 37.20 -7.77 -20.50
C ILE A 12 37.09 -6.72 -19.40
N ALA A 13 37.50 -5.47 -19.66
CA ALA A 13 37.46 -4.37 -18.69
C ALA A 13 36.02 -4.05 -18.24
N LEU A 14 35.08 -3.86 -19.18
CA LEU A 14 33.68 -3.52 -18.86
C LEU A 14 32.97 -4.60 -18.02
N LEU A 15 33.32 -5.87 -18.19
CA LEU A 15 32.73 -6.97 -17.42
C LEU A 15 33.27 -7.03 -15.98
N ALA A 16 34.53 -6.64 -15.76
CA ALA A 16 35.14 -6.57 -14.44
C ALA A 16 34.51 -5.48 -13.56
N GLU A 17 34.20 -4.31 -14.14
CA GLU A 17 33.54 -3.21 -13.42
C GLU A 17 32.14 -3.60 -12.94
N SER A 18 31.34 -4.27 -13.79
CA SER A 18 30.02 -4.78 -13.37
C SER A 18 30.09 -5.84 -12.27
N ALA A 19 31.07 -6.74 -12.34
CA ALA A 19 31.22 -7.81 -11.35
C ALA A 19 31.67 -7.26 -9.98
N MET A 20 32.59 -6.28 -9.96
CA MET A 20 33.02 -5.61 -8.73
C MET A 20 31.88 -4.81 -8.10
N ALA A 21 31.09 -4.09 -8.90
CA ALA A 21 29.92 -3.36 -8.41
C ALA A 21 28.86 -4.30 -7.81
N GLN A 22 28.57 -5.43 -8.45
CA GLN A 22 27.68 -6.46 -7.91
C GLN A 22 28.24 -7.10 -6.62
N MET A 23 29.55 -7.31 -6.53
CA MET A 23 30.19 -7.86 -5.33
C MET A 23 30.18 -6.90 -4.14
N MET A 24 30.22 -5.57 -4.36
CA MET A 24 30.01 -4.57 -3.31
C MET A 24 28.53 -4.40 -2.89
N MET A 25 27.60 -4.96 -3.68
CA MET A 25 26.14 -4.87 -3.44
C MET A 25 25.56 -6.13 -2.78
N ARG A 26 26.36 -7.19 -2.58
CA ARG A 26 26.00 -8.35 -1.76
C ARG A 26 26.62 -8.22 -0.36
N PRO A 27 26.00 -8.74 0.70
CA PRO A 27 26.65 -8.81 2.01
C PRO A 27 27.94 -9.64 1.96
N PRO A 28 28.98 -9.28 2.75
CA PRO A 28 29.80 -10.30 3.37
C PRO A 28 28.93 -11.08 4.36
N ALA A 29 29.00 -12.42 4.35
CA ALA A 29 28.32 -13.24 5.35
C ALA A 29 29.08 -13.17 6.68
N PHE A 30 28.46 -12.67 7.74
CA PHE A 30 29.07 -12.42 9.05
C PHE A 30 29.17 -13.69 9.90
N ALA A 31 30.03 -14.61 9.46
CA ALA A 31 30.52 -15.76 10.22
C ALA A 31 31.42 -15.34 11.40
N GLY A 32 30.87 -14.55 12.33
CA GLY A 32 31.57 -13.95 13.46
C GLY A 32 30.69 -13.15 14.45
N GLY A 33 29.41 -12.89 14.12
CA GLY A 33 28.49 -12.12 14.96
C GLY A 33 28.40 -10.64 14.58
N ILE A 34 27.49 -9.91 15.24
CA ILE A 34 27.09 -8.54 14.85
C ILE A 34 28.28 -7.56 14.97
N PRO A 35 28.66 -6.85 13.89
CA PRO A 35 29.69 -5.81 13.95
C PRO A 35 29.34 -4.68 14.92
N GLY A 36 30.36 -4.09 15.56
CA GLY A 36 30.17 -2.89 16.40
C GLY A 36 29.61 -1.71 15.59
N ARG A 37 28.77 -0.86 16.20
CA ARG A 37 27.96 0.17 15.51
C ARG A 37 28.69 0.95 14.42
N ALA A 38 29.85 1.54 14.71
CA ALA A 38 30.63 2.30 13.71
C ALA A 38 31.03 1.50 12.45
N SER A 39 31.13 0.17 12.55
CA SER A 39 31.32 -0.72 11.39
C SER A 39 30.03 -0.91 10.59
N MET A 40 28.88 -1.06 11.27
CA MET A 40 27.55 -1.08 10.63
C MET A 40 27.26 0.24 9.91
N ASP A 41 27.52 1.37 10.58
CA ASP A 41 27.35 2.72 10.02
C ASP A 41 28.17 2.89 8.73
N ALA A 42 29.42 2.41 8.73
CA ALA A 42 30.28 2.41 7.54
C ALA A 42 29.76 1.51 6.41
N ILE A 43 29.28 0.29 6.73
CA ILE A 43 28.65 -0.62 5.76
C ILE A 43 27.39 0.00 5.16
N PHE A 44 26.58 0.69 5.97
CA PHE A 44 25.36 1.35 5.54
C PHE A 44 25.66 2.53 4.61
N MET A 45 26.66 3.36 4.96
CA MET A 45 27.13 4.44 4.09
C MET A 45 27.68 3.90 2.75
N GLN A 46 28.45 2.80 2.76
CA GLN A 46 28.95 2.18 1.52
C GLN A 46 27.80 1.62 0.67
N ARG A 47 26.82 0.93 1.27
CA ARG A 47 25.62 0.42 0.57
C ARG A 47 24.75 1.54 0.00
N HIS A 48 24.55 2.63 0.76
CA HIS A 48 23.85 3.82 0.26
C HIS A 48 24.61 4.41 -0.93
N GLN A 49 25.93 4.67 -0.82
CA GLN A 49 26.74 5.18 -1.93
C GLN A 49 26.67 4.27 -3.18
N ALA A 50 26.73 2.96 -3.03
CA ALA A 50 26.60 2.01 -4.14
C ALA A 50 25.22 2.09 -4.82
N ARG A 51 24.12 2.24 -4.06
CA ARG A 51 22.77 2.49 -4.59
C ARG A 51 22.69 3.85 -5.29
N THR A 52 23.22 4.92 -4.71
CA THR A 52 23.26 6.27 -5.30
C THR A 52 24.05 6.31 -6.61
N LEU A 53 25.11 5.50 -6.72
CA LEU A 53 25.88 5.32 -7.95
C LEU A 53 25.12 4.50 -9.00
N LEU A 54 24.46 3.40 -8.60
CA LEU A 54 23.64 2.56 -9.49
C LEU A 54 22.53 3.39 -10.16
N TYR A 55 21.79 4.17 -9.37
CA TYR A 55 20.61 4.92 -9.82
C TYR A 55 20.91 6.33 -10.33
N ARG A 56 22.18 6.73 -10.48
CA ARG A 56 22.61 8.12 -10.75
C ARG A 56 21.81 8.81 -11.86
N GLU A 57 21.64 8.15 -13.01
CA GLU A 57 20.90 8.68 -14.17
C GLU A 57 19.43 8.99 -13.82
N ALA A 58 18.73 8.07 -13.15
CA ALA A 58 17.34 8.27 -12.70
C ALA A 58 17.21 9.34 -11.59
N LEU A 59 18.18 9.42 -10.68
CA LEU A 59 18.21 10.43 -9.62
C LEU A 59 18.50 11.84 -10.18
N GLU A 60 19.31 11.94 -11.23
CA GLU A 60 19.50 13.17 -11.99
C GLU A 60 18.24 13.57 -12.78
N GLU A 61 17.51 12.62 -13.35
CA GLU A 61 16.19 12.87 -13.96
C GLU A 61 15.22 13.44 -12.92
N LEU A 62 15.10 12.83 -11.74
CA LEU A 62 14.23 13.29 -10.66
C LEU A 62 14.61 14.68 -10.11
N ARG A 63 15.90 15.02 -10.05
CA ARG A 63 16.33 16.39 -9.67
C ARG A 63 15.97 17.44 -10.71
N LYS A 64 15.93 17.08 -12.00
CA LYS A 64 15.56 17.97 -13.12
C LYS A 64 14.03 18.03 -13.29
N ASN A 65 13.33 16.95 -12.97
CA ASN A 65 11.88 16.81 -13.00
C ASN A 65 11.41 15.88 -11.87
N PRO A 66 11.01 16.41 -10.70
CA PRO A 66 10.49 15.61 -9.59
C PRO A 66 9.19 14.84 -9.89
N GLN A 67 8.56 15.10 -11.04
CA GLN A 67 7.36 14.39 -11.53
C GLN A 67 7.71 13.29 -12.55
N ALA A 68 8.98 12.95 -12.77
CA ALA A 68 9.37 11.91 -13.74
C ALA A 68 8.84 10.50 -13.40
N ALA A 69 8.48 10.27 -12.13
CA ALA A 69 7.83 9.06 -11.64
C ALA A 69 6.33 9.24 -11.28
N ASP A 70 5.73 10.43 -11.48
CA ASP A 70 4.32 10.67 -11.16
C ASP A 70 3.41 9.91 -12.13
N LEU A 71 2.55 9.05 -11.60
CA LEU A 71 1.62 8.28 -12.40
C LEU A 71 0.41 9.12 -12.88
N PRO A 72 -0.04 8.94 -14.14
CA PRO A 72 -1.20 9.66 -14.67
C PRO A 72 -2.50 9.20 -14.00
N ILE A 73 -3.50 10.09 -13.92
CA ILE A 73 -4.85 9.70 -13.50
C ILE A 73 -5.51 8.83 -14.58
N CYS A 74 -6.20 7.77 -14.20
CA CYS A 74 -6.92 6.91 -15.15
C CYS A 74 -8.01 7.69 -15.91
N GLY A 75 -8.03 7.54 -17.24
CA GLY A 75 -8.96 8.26 -18.12
C GLY A 75 -8.89 7.77 -19.57
N ALA A 76 -9.79 8.27 -20.42
CA ALA A 76 -9.86 7.88 -21.82
C ALA A 76 -8.56 8.22 -22.57
N GLY A 77 -7.97 7.23 -23.24
CA GLY A 77 -6.70 7.36 -23.96
C GLY A 77 -5.43 7.10 -23.14
N ILE A 78 -5.53 6.85 -21.83
CA ILE A 78 -4.38 6.44 -21.01
C ILE A 78 -4.15 4.93 -21.15
N SER A 79 -3.11 4.54 -21.89
CA SER A 79 -2.66 3.16 -22.00
C SER A 79 -1.43 2.91 -21.11
N GLY A 80 -1.62 2.19 -20.00
CA GLY A 80 -0.53 1.84 -19.07
C GLY A 80 -0.95 1.96 -17.60
N PRO A 81 0.01 1.97 -16.67
CA PRO A 81 -0.25 2.17 -15.25
C PRO A 81 -0.83 3.57 -14.99
N CYS A 82 -1.92 3.64 -14.24
CA CYS A 82 -2.61 4.89 -13.93
C CYS A 82 -3.23 4.82 -12.53
N LEU A 83 -3.47 5.99 -11.93
CA LEU A 83 -4.06 6.10 -10.60
C LEU A 83 -5.58 6.16 -10.70
N ALA A 84 -6.27 5.23 -10.02
CA ALA A 84 -7.69 5.36 -9.81
C ALA A 84 -8.00 6.55 -8.86
N THR A 85 -9.07 7.27 -9.18
CA THR A 85 -9.75 8.23 -8.31
C THR A 85 -11.17 7.75 -8.02
N ASP A 86 -11.80 8.27 -6.97
CA ASP A 86 -13.16 7.90 -6.52
C ASP A 86 -14.20 7.88 -7.65
N LYS A 87 -14.08 8.80 -8.61
CA LYS A 87 -14.98 8.89 -9.78
C LYS A 87 -14.71 7.82 -10.84
N SER A 88 -13.47 7.38 -11.00
CA SER A 88 -13.10 6.28 -11.90
C SER A 88 -13.34 4.89 -11.30
N VAL A 89 -13.29 4.76 -9.97
CA VAL A 89 -13.63 3.51 -9.25
C VAL A 89 -15.07 3.07 -9.53
N GLN A 90 -15.99 4.03 -9.71
CA GLN A 90 -17.39 3.74 -10.04
C GLN A 90 -17.63 3.41 -11.52
N ALA A 91 -16.61 3.50 -12.38
CA ALA A 91 -16.72 3.30 -13.82
C ALA A 91 -16.35 1.86 -14.25
N THR A 92 -17.35 0.97 -14.22
CA THR A 92 -17.38 -0.39 -14.80
C THR A 92 -16.39 -1.45 -14.26
N PRO A 93 -16.88 -2.58 -13.70
CA PRO A 93 -16.05 -3.77 -13.52
C PRO A 93 -15.84 -4.50 -14.87
N PRO A 94 -14.67 -5.12 -15.10
CA PRO A 94 -14.42 -5.89 -16.32
C PRO A 94 -15.30 -7.15 -16.36
N THR A 95 -16.08 -7.30 -17.44
CA THR A 95 -16.97 -8.46 -17.61
C THR A 95 -16.16 -9.69 -18.03
N VAL A 96 -15.99 -10.66 -17.12
CA VAL A 96 -15.29 -11.93 -17.42
C VAL A 96 -16.18 -12.82 -18.29
N GLY A 97 -16.10 -12.63 -19.60
CA GLY A 97 -16.86 -13.38 -20.61
C GLY A 97 -16.37 -14.80 -20.78
N ALA A 98 -16.80 -15.72 -19.92
CA ALA A 98 -16.54 -17.15 -20.06
C ALA A 98 -17.54 -17.81 -21.03
N SER A 99 -17.17 -17.97 -22.31
CA SER A 99 -17.79 -18.98 -23.18
C SER A 99 -16.86 -19.39 -24.33
N VAL A 100 -16.70 -20.70 -24.53
CA VAL A 100 -15.98 -21.27 -25.68
C VAL A 100 -17.02 -21.77 -26.68
N ALA A 101 -17.14 -21.09 -27.82
CA ALA A 101 -17.98 -21.51 -28.93
C ALA A 101 -17.25 -21.31 -30.28
N LYS A 102 -17.46 -22.25 -31.20
CA LYS A 102 -16.76 -22.36 -32.48
C LYS A 102 -17.58 -21.65 -33.58
N PRO A 103 -16.97 -20.84 -34.47
CA PRO A 103 -17.72 -20.07 -35.46
C PRO A 103 -18.26 -20.93 -36.61
N ALA A 104 -19.46 -20.61 -37.05
CA ALA A 104 -20.04 -20.99 -38.34
C ALA A 104 -20.76 -19.76 -38.94
N LEU A 105 -20.91 -19.74 -40.26
CA LEU A 105 -21.43 -18.65 -41.09
C LEU A 105 -22.28 -19.26 -42.23
N PRO A 106 -23.09 -18.49 -43.00
CA PRO A 106 -23.56 -17.10 -42.86
C PRO A 106 -25.12 -16.99 -43.02
N VAL A 107 -25.64 -15.88 -43.59
CA VAL A 107 -27.00 -15.68 -44.18
C VAL A 107 -28.11 -15.33 -43.14
N ASP A 108 -28.96 -14.28 -43.28
CA ASP A 108 -29.19 -13.28 -44.36
C ASP A 108 -29.63 -11.87 -43.86
N THR A 109 -29.86 -10.92 -44.78
CA THR A 109 -30.53 -9.59 -44.58
C THR A 109 -31.40 -9.24 -45.82
N PRO A 110 -32.12 -8.09 -46.00
CA PRO A 110 -32.40 -6.88 -45.18
C PRO A 110 -33.95 -6.60 -45.13
N PRO A 111 -34.55 -5.37 -45.22
CA PRO A 111 -34.13 -3.98 -44.93
C PRO A 111 -35.11 -3.09 -44.08
N VAL A 112 -34.52 -2.14 -43.34
CA VAL A 112 -34.84 -0.68 -43.20
C VAL A 112 -36.29 -0.14 -43.16
N ALA A 113 -36.58 0.69 -42.14
CA ALA A 113 -37.56 1.80 -42.14
C ALA A 113 -37.04 3.01 -41.30
N VAL A 114 -37.55 4.25 -41.48
CA VAL A 114 -36.79 5.51 -41.23
C VAL A 114 -37.64 6.68 -40.66
N VAL A 115 -37.26 7.20 -39.46
CA VAL A 115 -37.39 8.64 -38.97
C VAL A 115 -38.85 9.18 -38.78
N PRO A 116 -39.18 10.34 -38.11
CA PRO A 116 -38.40 11.37 -37.38
C PRO A 116 -38.73 11.58 -35.87
N ALA A 117 -38.08 12.56 -35.24
CA ALA A 117 -38.21 12.97 -33.83
C ALA A 117 -39.01 14.28 -33.59
N LYS A 118 -39.27 14.65 -32.31
CA LYS A 118 -39.82 15.97 -31.92
C LYS A 118 -39.39 16.45 -30.51
N LYS A 119 -39.20 17.78 -30.35
CA LYS A 119 -39.11 18.58 -29.09
C LYS A 119 -40.50 19.20 -28.78
N PRO A 120 -40.86 19.78 -27.59
CA PRO A 120 -40.14 20.66 -26.62
C PRO A 120 -40.15 20.13 -25.15
N ALA A 121 -39.60 20.73 -24.07
CA ALA A 121 -38.98 22.03 -23.70
C ALA A 121 -39.87 23.05 -22.90
N VAL A 122 -39.28 23.66 -21.83
CA VAL A 122 -39.79 24.79 -20.98
C VAL A 122 -40.97 24.39 -20.03
N SER A 123 -41.20 24.90 -18.80
CA SER A 123 -40.76 26.09 -18.01
C SER A 123 -40.53 25.85 -16.49
N ALA A 124 -40.01 26.87 -15.77
CA ALA A 124 -40.07 27.02 -14.31
C ALA A 124 -40.66 28.40 -13.93
N PRO A 125 -41.42 28.51 -12.80
CA PRO A 125 -41.14 29.53 -11.75
C PRO A 125 -41.61 29.12 -10.32
N THR A 126 -41.56 29.92 -9.22
CA THR A 126 -40.51 30.80 -8.65
C THR A 126 -40.88 31.21 -7.18
N VAL A 127 -40.06 30.82 -6.20
CA VAL A 127 -39.66 31.53 -4.94
C VAL A 127 -40.67 32.37 -4.10
N VAL A 128 -41.00 31.89 -2.87
CA VAL A 128 -40.94 32.54 -1.49
C VAL A 128 -41.64 33.92 -1.28
N PRO A 129 -42.45 34.21 -0.19
CA PRO A 129 -41.97 34.23 1.21
C PRO A 129 -42.91 33.94 2.43
N LYS A 130 -42.23 33.75 3.57
CA LYS A 130 -42.60 33.81 5.02
C LYS A 130 -44.00 34.25 5.49
N ALA A 131 -44.47 33.58 6.56
CA ALA A 131 -45.01 34.21 7.79
C ALA A 131 -44.84 33.28 9.02
N VAL A 132 -44.81 33.85 10.24
CA VAL A 132 -44.87 33.17 11.56
C VAL A 132 -45.63 34.10 12.52
N PRO A 133 -46.80 33.68 13.04
CA PRO A 133 -47.01 33.52 14.50
C PRO A 133 -47.94 32.30 14.83
N GLU A 134 -48.14 31.79 16.06
CA GLU A 134 -47.50 31.95 17.38
C GLU A 134 -47.84 30.71 18.27
N ALA A 135 -47.53 30.72 19.57
CA ALA A 135 -47.92 29.68 20.53
C ALA A 135 -48.91 30.20 21.60
N PRO A 136 -49.82 29.36 22.11
CA PRO A 136 -50.25 29.53 23.50
C PRO A 136 -50.44 28.24 24.33
N THR A 137 -49.92 28.29 25.56
CA THR A 137 -50.54 27.79 26.81
C THR A 137 -50.64 26.28 27.08
N ILE A 138 -50.10 25.89 28.24
CA ILE A 138 -50.26 24.60 28.90
C ILE A 138 -51.58 24.58 29.69
N SER A 139 -52.27 23.43 29.74
CA SER A 139 -53.23 23.13 30.81
C SER A 139 -53.06 21.68 31.26
N ALA A 140 -53.31 21.41 32.54
CA ALA A 140 -52.96 20.15 33.19
C ALA A 140 -54.18 19.28 33.49
N GLN A 141 -54.01 17.95 33.41
CA GLN A 141 -54.92 16.98 33.99
C GLN A 141 -54.15 15.94 34.80
N ALA A 142 -54.80 15.41 35.84
CA ALA A 142 -54.22 14.50 36.83
C ALA A 142 -54.41 13.02 36.43
N PRO A 143 -53.74 12.05 37.07
CA PRO A 143 -53.45 10.76 36.43
C PRO A 143 -54.55 9.71 36.56
N GLU A 144 -54.78 8.95 35.48
CA GLU A 144 -55.34 7.61 35.55
C GLU A 144 -54.29 6.56 35.98
N LYS A 145 -54.77 5.41 36.48
CA LYS A 145 -53.93 4.31 37.00
C LYS A 145 -53.59 3.29 35.90
N PRO A 146 -52.54 2.47 36.10
CA PRO A 146 -51.87 1.80 34.99
C PRO A 146 -52.67 0.66 34.36
N SER A 147 -52.56 0.55 33.03
CA SER A 147 -52.83 -0.66 32.27
C SER A 147 -51.51 -1.33 31.85
N GLU A 148 -51.59 -2.62 31.57
CA GLU A 148 -50.53 -3.63 31.58
C GLU A 148 -49.25 -3.30 30.78
N GLU A 149 -48.09 -3.66 31.34
CA GLU A 149 -46.81 -3.61 30.63
C GLU A 149 -46.77 -4.66 29.51
N THR A 150 -47.11 -4.26 28.28
CA THR A 150 -46.72 -5.05 27.09
C THR A 150 -45.20 -5.09 27.00
N VAL A 151 -44.60 -6.21 27.39
CA VAL A 151 -43.15 -6.46 27.29
C VAL A 151 -42.76 -6.52 25.81
N VAL A 152 -42.44 -5.35 25.24
CA VAL A 152 -41.86 -5.24 23.91
C VAL A 152 -40.52 -5.96 23.92
N LYS A 153 -40.47 -7.16 23.32
CA LYS A 153 -39.20 -7.85 23.07
C LYS A 153 -38.32 -6.92 22.26
N LYS A 154 -37.30 -6.34 22.91
CA LYS A 154 -36.25 -5.56 22.28
C LYS A 154 -35.52 -6.45 21.29
N VAL A 155 -35.96 -6.42 20.03
CA VAL A 155 -35.22 -6.97 18.90
C VAL A 155 -33.83 -6.35 18.96
N ALA A 156 -32.81 -7.19 19.09
CA ALA A 156 -31.44 -6.69 19.11
C ALA A 156 -31.18 -5.90 17.81
N PRO A 157 -30.45 -4.78 17.86
CA PRO A 157 -30.02 -4.11 16.65
C PRO A 157 -29.37 -5.14 15.70
N PRO A 158 -29.64 -5.09 14.39
CA PRO A 158 -29.01 -6.02 13.46
C PRO A 158 -27.50 -5.89 13.65
N THR A 159 -26.85 -7.01 13.96
CA THR A 159 -25.40 -7.05 14.20
C THR A 159 -24.70 -6.39 13.03
N PRO A 160 -23.77 -5.45 13.23
CA PRO A 160 -23.00 -4.87 12.15
C PRO A 160 -22.44 -6.00 11.28
N LYS A 161 -22.66 -5.93 9.96
CA LYS A 161 -22.05 -6.89 9.05
C LYS A 161 -20.55 -6.66 9.11
N GLU A 162 -19.85 -7.53 9.83
CA GLU A 162 -18.40 -7.48 9.92
C GLU A 162 -17.82 -7.49 8.50
N GLY A 163 -17.10 -6.42 8.15
CA GLY A 163 -16.55 -6.26 6.82
C GLY A 163 -15.49 -7.30 6.52
N ARG A 164 -15.23 -7.52 5.23
CA ARG A 164 -14.21 -8.47 4.79
C ARG A 164 -12.84 -7.92 5.21
N ARG A 165 -11.99 -8.83 5.66
CA ARG A 165 -10.59 -8.55 5.94
C ARG A 165 -9.81 -8.97 4.69
N ILE A 166 -9.14 -8.03 4.03
CA ILE A 166 -8.49 -8.23 2.72
C ILE A 166 -7.02 -7.86 2.86
N ALA A 167 -6.11 -8.75 2.44
CA ALA A 167 -4.69 -8.42 2.41
C ALA A 167 -4.09 -8.63 1.02
N LEU A 168 -3.32 -7.65 0.57
CA LEU A 168 -2.58 -7.69 -0.69
C LEU A 168 -1.10 -7.50 -0.38
N LEU A 169 -0.28 -8.51 -0.69
CA LEU A 169 1.11 -8.59 -0.29
C LEU A 169 2.02 -8.76 -1.50
N PHE A 170 2.94 -7.81 -1.69
CA PHE A 170 3.94 -7.80 -2.76
C PHE A 170 5.32 -8.19 -2.20
N GLY A 171 5.93 -9.24 -2.77
CA GLY A 171 7.29 -9.67 -2.43
C GLY A 171 8.16 -9.73 -3.68
N ASN A 172 9.15 -8.83 -3.77
CA ASN A 172 10.03 -8.70 -4.92
C ASN A 172 11.44 -9.23 -4.60
N ASN A 173 11.81 -10.37 -5.20
CA ASN A 173 13.15 -10.96 -5.12
C ASN A 173 13.93 -10.76 -6.43
N ASP A 174 13.31 -11.13 -7.55
CA ASP A 174 14.02 -11.39 -8.81
C ASP A 174 14.08 -10.13 -9.70
N TYR A 175 14.96 -9.21 -9.31
CA TYR A 175 15.21 -7.96 -10.00
C TYR A 175 16.01 -8.13 -11.30
N ALA A 176 15.68 -7.33 -12.31
CA ALA A 176 16.44 -7.28 -13.56
C ALA A 176 17.82 -6.60 -13.36
N THR A 177 18.87 -7.18 -13.94
CA THR A 177 20.23 -6.59 -13.91
C THR A 177 20.22 -5.19 -14.55
N PRO A 178 20.90 -4.18 -13.96
CA PRO A 178 21.93 -4.31 -12.93
C PRO A 178 21.44 -4.18 -11.47
N ILE A 179 20.13 -4.14 -11.20
CA ILE A 179 19.61 -4.10 -9.83
C ILE A 179 19.89 -5.47 -9.15
N PRO A 180 20.44 -5.52 -7.92
CA PRO A 180 20.66 -6.78 -7.22
C PRO A 180 19.34 -7.47 -6.84
N PRO A 181 19.24 -8.80 -6.91
CA PRO A 181 18.10 -9.54 -6.35
C PRO A 181 18.10 -9.46 -4.81
N LEU A 182 16.94 -9.76 -4.22
CA LEU A 182 16.76 -9.91 -2.77
C LEU A 182 16.34 -11.34 -2.43
N GLU A 183 16.67 -11.83 -1.23
CA GLU A 183 16.47 -13.25 -0.88
C GLU A 183 15.19 -13.48 -0.05
N THR A 184 14.85 -12.61 0.91
CA THR A 184 13.71 -12.82 1.84
C THR A 184 12.29 -12.41 1.37
N PRO A 185 12.07 -11.35 0.55
CA PRO A 185 10.74 -10.75 0.37
C PRO A 185 9.60 -11.71 0.00
N ILE A 186 9.85 -12.69 -0.86
CA ILE A 186 8.88 -13.74 -1.24
C ILE A 186 8.54 -14.67 -0.07
N ALA A 187 9.49 -14.98 0.81
CA ALA A 187 9.25 -15.78 2.01
C ALA A 187 8.44 -14.97 3.03
N ASP A 188 8.82 -13.71 3.25
CA ASP A 188 8.17 -12.77 4.15
C ASP A 188 6.67 -12.63 3.86
N VAL A 189 6.29 -12.31 2.62
CA VAL A 189 4.87 -12.22 2.24
C VAL A 189 4.13 -13.55 2.31
N SER A 190 4.82 -14.68 2.09
CA SER A 190 4.18 -16.00 2.12
C SER A 190 3.79 -16.40 3.55
N GLU A 191 4.68 -16.17 4.53
CA GLU A 191 4.39 -16.50 5.94
C GLU A 191 3.47 -15.46 6.60
N ILE A 192 3.62 -14.16 6.28
CA ILE A 192 2.67 -13.14 6.77
C ILE A 192 1.26 -13.42 6.23
N ALA A 193 1.10 -13.79 4.95
CA ALA A 193 -0.19 -14.21 4.41
C ALA A 193 -0.74 -15.47 5.12
N ALA A 194 0.11 -16.45 5.44
CA ALA A 194 -0.31 -17.64 6.18
C ALA A 194 -0.79 -17.30 7.60
N VAL A 195 -0.10 -16.41 8.32
CA VAL A 195 -0.50 -15.94 9.66
C VAL A 195 -1.81 -15.14 9.59
N LEU A 196 -1.93 -14.16 8.68
CA LEU A 196 -3.13 -13.34 8.52
C LEU A 196 -4.36 -14.16 8.14
N THR A 197 -4.21 -15.16 7.26
CA THR A 197 -5.31 -16.06 6.88
C THR A 197 -5.77 -16.93 8.06
N LYS A 198 -4.82 -17.59 8.73
CA LYS A 198 -5.09 -18.54 9.83
C LYS A 198 -5.65 -17.80 11.05
N ARG A 199 -4.93 -16.80 11.55
CA ARG A 199 -5.17 -16.16 12.85
C ARG A 199 -6.03 -14.89 12.81
N PHE A 200 -6.13 -14.21 11.68
CA PHE A 200 -6.82 -12.91 11.59
C PHE A 200 -7.96 -12.86 10.55
N GLY A 201 -8.16 -13.93 9.76
CA GLY A 201 -9.32 -14.04 8.85
C GLY A 201 -9.23 -13.22 7.58
N PHE A 202 -8.03 -12.78 7.19
CA PHE A 202 -7.83 -12.08 5.94
C PHE A 202 -7.98 -13.04 4.75
N SER A 203 -8.73 -12.61 3.74
CA SER A 203 -8.60 -13.10 2.37
C SER A 203 -7.29 -12.53 1.83
N THR A 204 -6.26 -13.36 1.73
CA THR A 204 -4.91 -12.92 1.36
C THR A 204 -4.62 -13.18 -0.13
N GLN A 205 -3.93 -12.23 -0.77
CA GLN A 205 -3.40 -12.36 -2.12
C GLN A 205 -1.91 -12.02 -2.08
N VAL A 206 -1.06 -12.98 -2.44
CA VAL A 206 0.39 -12.81 -2.55
C VAL A 206 0.76 -12.65 -4.02
N ILE A 207 1.50 -11.60 -4.33
CA ILE A 207 2.04 -11.32 -5.66
C ILE A 207 3.57 -11.27 -5.56
N LYS A 208 4.22 -12.07 -6.41
CA LYS A 208 5.67 -12.26 -6.40
C LYS A 208 6.29 -11.57 -7.61
N ASN A 209 7.39 -10.85 -7.42
CA ASN A 209 8.13 -10.15 -8.48
C ASN A 209 7.21 -9.25 -9.33
N ALA A 210 6.49 -8.35 -8.67
CA ALA A 210 5.56 -7.45 -9.32
C ALA A 210 6.31 -6.28 -9.98
N GLY A 211 6.11 -6.13 -11.29
CA GLY A 211 6.47 -4.92 -12.03
C GLY A 211 5.48 -3.78 -11.78
N GLN A 212 5.86 -2.55 -12.15
CA GLN A 212 5.11 -1.32 -11.84
C GLN A 212 3.62 -1.46 -12.21
N ALA A 213 3.35 -1.95 -13.43
CA ALA A 213 1.98 -2.12 -13.92
C ALA A 213 1.12 -3.04 -13.04
N LYS A 214 1.68 -4.14 -12.53
CA LYS A 214 0.92 -5.12 -11.74
C LYS A 214 0.65 -4.64 -10.31
N ILE A 215 1.56 -3.86 -9.73
CA ILE A 215 1.35 -3.20 -8.43
C ILE A 215 0.16 -2.23 -8.53
N ILE A 216 0.16 -1.37 -9.56
CA ILE A 216 -0.87 -0.36 -9.76
C ILE A 216 -2.22 -0.98 -10.15
N GLU A 217 -2.24 -2.00 -11.02
CA GLU A 217 -3.45 -2.77 -11.36
C GLU A 217 -4.15 -3.32 -10.11
N GLU A 218 -3.40 -3.96 -9.21
CA GLU A 218 -3.96 -4.68 -8.06
C GLU A 218 -4.33 -3.73 -6.90
N LEU A 219 -3.62 -2.61 -6.74
CA LEU A 219 -4.04 -1.53 -5.82
C LEU A 219 -5.33 -0.86 -6.32
N ASN A 220 -5.45 -0.57 -7.61
CA ASN A 220 -6.71 -0.10 -8.20
C ASN A 220 -7.83 -1.14 -8.07
N ARG A 221 -7.51 -2.44 -8.23
CA ARG A 221 -8.46 -3.55 -8.03
C ARG A 221 -8.95 -3.62 -6.58
N VAL A 222 -8.09 -3.40 -5.59
CA VAL A 222 -8.48 -3.29 -4.18
C VAL A 222 -9.39 -2.08 -3.98
N ALA A 223 -8.98 -0.88 -4.42
CA ALA A 223 -9.80 0.33 -4.34
C ALA A 223 -11.20 0.15 -4.96
N ALA A 224 -11.31 -0.56 -6.09
CA ALA A 224 -12.57 -0.81 -6.78
C ALA A 224 -13.39 -2.02 -6.28
N THR A 225 -12.87 -2.82 -5.34
CA THR A 225 -13.60 -3.99 -4.79
C THR A 225 -13.85 -3.92 -3.28
N VAL A 226 -13.30 -2.93 -2.59
CA VAL A 226 -13.44 -2.64 -1.15
C VAL A 226 -14.59 -1.67 -0.88
N GLY A 227 -15.30 -1.86 0.22
CA GLY A 227 -16.25 -0.91 0.80
C GLY A 227 -15.77 -0.34 2.15
N PRO A 228 -16.45 0.67 2.72
CA PRO A 228 -16.01 1.35 3.93
C PRO A 228 -15.87 0.44 5.16
N GLU A 229 -16.75 -0.56 5.31
CA GLU A 229 -16.74 -1.49 6.45
C GLU A 229 -15.60 -2.53 6.40
N ASP A 230 -14.99 -2.75 5.23
CA ASP A 230 -13.90 -3.73 5.08
C ASP A 230 -12.60 -3.24 5.75
N SER A 231 -11.75 -4.17 6.16
CA SER A 231 -10.39 -3.90 6.66
C SER A 231 -9.34 -4.32 5.63
N VAL A 232 -8.39 -3.44 5.32
CA VAL A 232 -7.36 -3.66 4.30
C VAL A 232 -5.97 -3.61 4.92
N LEU A 233 -5.17 -4.65 4.66
CA LEU A 233 -3.74 -4.69 4.94
C LEU A 233 -2.97 -4.78 3.62
N LEU A 234 -2.19 -3.75 3.31
CA LEU A 234 -1.24 -3.77 2.21
C LEU A 234 0.15 -4.11 2.78
N PHE A 235 0.89 -4.98 2.11
CA PHE A 235 2.28 -5.28 2.45
C PHE A 235 3.17 -5.17 1.22
N TYR A 236 4.33 -4.55 1.34
CA TYR A 236 5.36 -4.52 0.30
C TYR A 236 6.73 -4.85 0.92
N ALA A 237 7.42 -5.84 0.36
CA ALA A 237 8.84 -6.06 0.59
C ALA A 237 9.60 -6.06 -0.75
N GLY A 238 10.70 -5.34 -0.80
CA GLY A 238 11.49 -5.17 -2.01
C GLY A 238 12.41 -3.95 -1.94
N HIS A 239 13.07 -3.61 -3.04
CA HIS A 239 13.88 -2.40 -3.11
C HIS A 239 13.03 -1.13 -2.99
N GLY A 240 13.62 -0.14 -2.32
CA GLY A 240 13.17 1.25 -2.24
C GLY A 240 14.36 2.20 -2.36
N TYR A 241 14.07 3.47 -2.59
CA TYR A 241 15.07 4.55 -2.60
C TYR A 241 14.51 5.81 -1.92
N LEU A 242 15.30 6.48 -1.08
CA LEU A 242 14.95 7.78 -0.49
C LEU A 242 15.88 8.87 -1.03
N MET A 243 15.29 9.95 -1.56
CA MET A 243 15.99 11.17 -1.93
C MET A 243 15.79 12.23 -0.84
N ASP A 244 16.71 12.30 0.12
CA ASP A 244 16.65 13.26 1.24
C ASP A 244 16.64 14.72 0.79
N ASP A 245 17.35 15.03 -0.29
CA ASP A 245 17.50 16.38 -0.84
C ASP A 245 16.18 16.99 -1.38
N ILE A 246 15.21 16.14 -1.72
CA ILE A 246 13.83 16.53 -2.08
C ILE A 246 12.77 15.93 -1.14
N GLY A 247 13.18 15.22 -0.08
CA GLY A 247 12.29 14.54 0.87
C GLY A 247 11.33 13.54 0.22
N MET A 248 11.75 12.82 -0.83
CA MET A 248 10.87 11.92 -1.60
C MET A 248 11.40 10.50 -1.67
N GLY A 249 10.58 9.54 -1.24
CA GLY A 249 10.86 8.11 -1.39
C GLY A 249 10.15 7.48 -2.59
N PHE A 250 10.71 6.38 -3.10
CA PHE A 250 10.21 5.58 -4.21
C PHE A 250 10.29 4.08 -3.90
N TRP A 251 9.23 3.32 -4.23
CA TRP A 251 9.35 1.86 -4.41
C TRP A 251 9.97 1.58 -5.77
N ILE A 252 10.78 0.51 -5.83
CA ILE A 252 11.46 0.04 -7.04
C ILE A 252 10.87 -1.33 -7.42
N PRO A 253 9.96 -1.42 -8.40
CA PRO A 253 9.45 -2.67 -8.95
C PRO A 253 10.52 -3.50 -9.68
N VAL A 254 10.29 -4.79 -9.94
CA VAL A 254 11.32 -5.67 -10.55
C VAL A 254 11.68 -5.32 -12.01
N ASP A 255 10.78 -4.61 -12.71
CA ASP A 255 10.94 -4.10 -14.07
C ASP A 255 11.46 -2.64 -14.11
N ALA A 256 11.87 -2.08 -12.96
CA ALA A 256 12.38 -0.72 -12.88
C ALA A 256 13.71 -0.53 -13.63
N SER A 257 13.85 0.62 -14.28
CA SER A 257 15.12 1.04 -14.86
C SER A 257 15.99 1.73 -13.81
N VAL A 258 17.31 1.56 -13.92
CA VAL A 258 18.29 2.37 -13.17
C VAL A 258 18.57 3.72 -13.85
N LYS A 259 18.12 3.89 -15.10
CA LYS A 259 18.41 5.04 -15.96
C LYS A 259 17.30 6.08 -16.02
N THR A 260 16.08 5.71 -15.64
CA THR A 260 14.91 6.61 -15.58
C THR A 260 13.98 6.18 -14.47
N ALA A 261 13.40 7.17 -13.79
CA ALA A 261 12.47 6.96 -12.69
C ALA A 261 11.03 6.64 -13.14
N LYS A 262 10.74 6.65 -14.45
CA LYS A 262 9.40 6.41 -15.02
C LYS A 262 8.75 5.09 -14.58
N GLY A 263 9.56 4.07 -14.27
CA GLY A 263 9.10 2.76 -13.78
C GLY A 263 9.00 2.63 -12.25
N TRP A 264 9.36 3.67 -11.50
CA TRP A 264 9.33 3.66 -10.04
C TRP A 264 7.93 4.06 -9.54
N ILE A 265 7.64 3.93 -8.24
CA ILE A 265 6.36 4.37 -7.67
C ILE A 265 6.65 5.35 -6.53
N SER A 266 6.23 6.60 -6.68
CA SER A 266 6.51 7.65 -5.70
C SER A 266 5.69 7.50 -4.41
N ASN A 267 6.23 7.93 -3.27
CA ASN A 267 5.49 8.02 -2.00
C ASN A 267 4.19 8.83 -2.14
N LYS A 268 4.24 9.91 -2.94
CA LYS A 268 3.11 10.76 -3.31
C LYS A 268 2.01 9.99 -4.04
N ASP A 269 2.36 9.08 -4.95
CA ASP A 269 1.38 8.23 -5.64
C ASP A 269 0.83 7.12 -4.76
N ILE A 270 1.64 6.59 -3.86
CA ILE A 270 1.18 5.64 -2.84
C ILE A 270 0.19 6.30 -1.88
N SER A 271 0.38 7.55 -1.45
CA SER A 271 -0.67 8.31 -0.74
C SER A 271 -1.96 8.48 -1.56
N LYS A 272 -1.87 8.76 -2.87
CA LYS A 272 -3.06 8.84 -3.76
C LYS A 272 -3.79 7.48 -3.83
N LEU A 273 -3.06 6.37 -3.98
CA LEU A 273 -3.60 5.00 -4.06
C LEU A 273 -4.24 4.54 -2.74
N LEU A 274 -3.61 4.84 -1.60
CA LEU A 274 -4.19 4.66 -0.27
C LEU A 274 -5.46 5.51 -0.10
N GLY A 275 -5.44 6.75 -0.61
CA GLY A 275 -6.58 7.66 -0.60
C GLY A 275 -7.81 7.09 -1.30
N ALA A 276 -7.62 6.47 -2.46
CA ALA A 276 -8.70 5.88 -3.28
C ALA A 276 -9.31 4.59 -2.68
N ILE A 277 -8.72 3.99 -1.64
CA ILE A 277 -9.28 2.80 -0.97
C ILE A 277 -10.29 3.27 0.10
N PRO A 278 -11.60 2.95 -0.01
CA PRO A 278 -12.62 3.56 0.84
C PRO A 278 -12.71 2.99 2.27
N ALA A 279 -11.98 1.91 2.58
CA ALA A 279 -11.97 1.24 3.87
C ALA A 279 -11.75 2.20 5.06
N HIS A 280 -12.47 1.98 6.15
CA HIS A 280 -12.26 2.66 7.43
C HIS A 280 -11.01 2.16 8.17
N GLN A 281 -10.51 0.98 7.84
CA GLN A 281 -9.32 0.40 8.46
C GLN A 281 -8.31 0.02 7.37
N LEU A 282 -7.27 0.84 7.18
CA LEU A 282 -6.25 0.65 6.14
C LEU A 282 -4.84 0.81 6.74
N ILE A 283 -4.06 -0.26 6.74
CA ILE A 283 -2.64 -0.21 7.03
C ILE A 283 -1.81 -0.59 5.80
N LEU A 284 -0.76 0.18 5.54
CA LEU A 284 0.35 -0.22 4.68
C LEU A 284 1.54 -0.61 5.55
N ILE A 285 2.12 -1.77 5.28
CA ILE A 285 3.35 -2.24 5.91
C ILE A 285 4.44 -2.32 4.83
N SER A 286 5.47 -1.48 4.94
CA SER A 286 6.52 -1.35 3.92
C SER A 286 7.88 -1.78 4.47
N ASP A 287 8.35 -2.96 4.05
CA ASP A 287 9.70 -3.46 4.33
C ASP A 287 10.64 -3.10 3.16
N SER A 288 11.05 -1.83 3.14
CA SER A 288 11.88 -1.24 2.09
C SER A 288 12.41 0.13 2.57
N CYS A 289 13.62 0.54 2.18
CA CYS A 289 14.19 1.85 2.50
C CYS A 289 13.38 2.99 1.85
N PHE A 290 12.37 3.52 2.53
CA PHE A 290 11.27 4.25 1.86
C PHE A 290 10.34 5.06 2.77
N SER A 291 10.09 4.61 4.00
CA SER A 291 8.85 4.94 4.72
C SER A 291 8.87 6.23 5.54
N GLY A 292 10.06 6.78 5.77
CA GLY A 292 10.26 7.90 6.68
C GLY A 292 9.38 9.11 6.32
N THR A 293 9.06 9.32 5.05
CA THR A 293 8.27 10.49 4.60
C THR A 293 6.77 10.32 4.81
N LEU A 294 6.17 9.15 4.56
CA LEU A 294 4.75 8.91 4.91
C LEU A 294 4.54 8.91 6.41
N THR A 295 5.46 8.31 7.15
CA THR A 295 5.43 8.26 8.62
C THR A 295 5.85 9.58 9.28
N LYS A 296 6.09 10.65 8.50
CA LYS A 296 6.33 12.03 8.98
C LYS A 296 5.10 12.93 8.87
N GLU A 297 4.05 12.58 8.10
CA GLU A 297 2.85 13.42 7.97
C GLU A 297 2.16 13.67 9.31
N GLN A 298 1.89 12.59 10.06
CA GLN A 298 1.45 12.65 11.45
C GLN A 298 1.98 11.45 12.23
N LYS A 299 2.59 11.67 13.41
CA LYS A 299 2.91 10.57 14.34
C LYS A 299 1.67 10.16 15.12
N VAL A 300 1.39 8.86 15.17
CA VAL A 300 0.35 8.26 16.02
C VAL A 300 0.96 7.97 17.39
N ALA A 301 0.29 8.40 18.46
CA ALA A 301 0.76 8.24 19.83
C ALA A 301 -0.24 7.43 20.65
N GLU A 302 0.25 6.43 21.39
CA GLU A 302 -0.59 5.50 22.17
C GLU A 302 -1.50 6.22 23.19
N GLY A 303 -1.02 7.30 23.81
CA GLY A 303 -1.79 8.12 24.76
C GLY A 303 -2.83 9.05 24.12
N ALA A 304 -2.95 9.07 22.79
CA ALA A 304 -3.94 9.85 22.03
C ALA A 304 -4.95 8.96 21.29
N LEU A 305 -4.93 7.64 21.51
CA LEU A 305 -5.92 6.72 20.98
C LEU A 305 -7.29 6.93 21.64
N ALA A 306 -8.35 6.82 20.85
CA ALA A 306 -9.71 6.67 21.37
C ALA A 306 -10.00 5.21 21.77
N SER A 307 -11.19 4.93 22.27
CA SER A 307 -11.61 3.56 22.59
C SER A 307 -11.66 2.68 21.32
N PRO A 308 -11.50 1.34 21.41
CA PRO A 308 -11.52 0.45 20.25
C PRO A 308 -12.77 0.60 19.37
N GLU A 309 -13.93 0.84 19.99
CA GLU A 309 -15.20 1.10 19.31
C GLU A 309 -15.10 2.40 18.50
N THR A 310 -14.56 3.46 19.11
CA THR A 310 -14.35 4.76 18.46
C THR A 310 -13.31 4.69 17.34
N LEU A 311 -12.26 3.88 17.51
CA LEU A 311 -11.23 3.64 16.48
C LEU A 311 -11.83 2.91 15.26
N SER A 312 -12.70 1.91 15.49
CA SER A 312 -13.38 1.17 14.40
C SER A 312 -14.24 2.07 13.50
N GLN A 313 -14.81 3.14 14.06
CA GLN A 313 -15.67 4.10 13.37
C GLN A 313 -14.90 5.27 12.73
N ARG A 314 -13.56 5.32 12.86
CA ARG A 314 -12.71 6.36 12.26
C ARG A 314 -11.91 5.80 11.11
N ARG A 315 -12.00 6.46 9.94
CA ARG A 315 -11.15 6.13 8.80
C ARG A 315 -9.68 6.34 9.15
N SER A 316 -8.99 5.22 9.33
CA SER A 316 -7.63 5.16 9.85
C SER A 316 -6.73 4.64 8.75
N VAL A 317 -6.02 5.55 8.08
CA VAL A 317 -4.98 5.22 7.09
C VAL A 317 -3.62 5.40 7.75
N VAL A 318 -2.86 4.32 7.92
CA VAL A 318 -1.60 4.30 8.68
C VAL A 318 -0.51 3.51 7.96
N VAL A 319 0.75 3.83 8.26
CA VAL A 319 1.93 3.17 7.70
C VAL A 319 2.79 2.63 8.84
N LEU A 320 3.10 1.33 8.77
CA LEU A 320 4.19 0.67 9.48
C LEU A 320 5.31 0.35 8.49
N SER A 321 6.55 0.24 8.97
CA SER A 321 7.70 0.04 8.09
C SER A 321 8.96 -0.41 8.81
N SER A 322 9.94 -0.93 8.07
CA SER A 322 11.19 -1.43 8.62
C SER A 322 12.22 -0.35 8.97
N GLY A 323 12.41 0.69 8.15
CA GLY A 323 13.41 1.74 8.44
C GLY A 323 13.42 2.91 7.47
N GLY A 324 14.39 3.81 7.66
CA GLY A 324 14.68 4.95 6.79
C GLY A 324 15.61 4.55 5.63
N ASP A 325 16.87 5.00 5.70
CA ASP A 325 17.92 4.63 4.74
C ASP A 325 18.69 3.37 5.11
N GLU A 326 18.53 2.91 6.36
CA GLU A 326 19.19 1.70 6.85
C GLU A 326 18.80 0.52 5.95
N PRO A 327 19.77 -0.22 5.39
CA PRO A 327 19.45 -1.34 4.52
C PRO A 327 18.71 -2.41 5.31
N VAL A 328 17.63 -2.94 4.73
CA VAL A 328 17.03 -4.19 5.20
C VAL A 328 18.13 -5.26 5.17
N SER A 329 18.27 -6.02 6.25
CA SER A 329 19.30 -7.04 6.36
C SER A 329 18.98 -8.20 5.42
N ASP A 330 19.82 -8.41 4.41
CA ASP A 330 19.80 -9.63 3.58
C ASP A 330 20.17 -10.86 4.43
N GLU A 331 20.94 -10.66 5.50
CA GLU A 331 21.07 -11.63 6.59
C GLU A 331 19.75 -11.66 7.38
N GLY A 332 18.83 -12.47 6.88
CA GLY A 332 17.55 -12.75 7.52
C GLY A 332 17.67 -13.69 8.73
N LYS A 333 16.62 -13.70 9.55
CA LYS A 333 16.43 -14.58 10.70
C LYS A 333 15.40 -15.63 10.31
N ASP A 334 15.75 -16.91 10.41
CA ASP A 334 14.93 -18.05 9.97
C ASP A 334 14.42 -17.95 8.50
N GLY A 335 15.19 -17.30 7.62
CA GLY A 335 14.82 -17.09 6.21
C GLY A 335 13.94 -15.85 5.93
N HIS A 336 13.70 -15.02 6.96
CA HIS A 336 12.87 -13.81 6.90
C HIS A 336 13.70 -12.55 7.16
N SER A 337 13.29 -11.39 6.64
CA SER A 337 13.93 -10.12 7.02
C SER A 337 13.86 -9.91 8.54
N ILE A 338 14.80 -9.17 9.15
CA ILE A 338 14.78 -8.94 10.61
C ILE A 338 13.50 -8.22 11.05
N PHE A 339 12.97 -7.33 10.22
CA PHE A 339 11.67 -6.69 10.46
C PHE A 339 10.51 -7.67 10.28
N ALA A 340 10.48 -8.40 9.16
CA ALA A 340 9.42 -9.35 8.84
C ALA A 340 9.34 -10.48 9.88
N TRP A 341 10.47 -11.05 10.30
CA TRP A 341 10.56 -12.05 11.37
C TRP A 341 9.96 -11.55 12.68
N ASN A 342 10.29 -10.31 13.07
CA ASN A 342 9.77 -9.70 14.29
C ASN A 342 8.26 -9.41 14.20
N LEU A 343 7.77 -8.95 13.04
CA LEU A 343 6.33 -8.77 12.79
C LEU A 343 5.57 -10.11 12.75
N ILE A 344 6.12 -11.14 12.11
CA ILE A 344 5.58 -12.50 12.09
C ILE A 344 5.47 -13.04 13.52
N ARG A 345 6.48 -12.82 14.37
CA ARG A 345 6.48 -13.23 15.78
C ARG A 345 5.39 -12.53 16.59
N GLU A 346 5.23 -11.22 16.46
CA GLU A 346 4.17 -10.44 17.13
C GLU A 346 2.77 -10.88 16.68
N LEU A 347 2.53 -10.99 15.36
CA LEU A 347 1.25 -11.46 14.82
C LEU A 347 0.93 -12.91 15.23
N LYS A 348 1.95 -13.78 15.37
CA LYS A 348 1.78 -15.13 15.91
C LYS A 348 1.42 -15.13 17.40
N GLY A 349 2.02 -14.25 18.21
CA GLY A 349 1.80 -14.17 19.67
C GLY A 349 0.52 -13.46 20.11
N MET A 350 -0.05 -12.58 19.28
CA MET A 350 -1.17 -11.71 19.65
C MET A 350 -2.43 -12.45 20.12
N GLY A 351 -2.83 -12.28 21.38
CA GLY A 351 -4.01 -12.93 21.98
C GLY A 351 -5.30 -12.11 22.02
N ALA A 352 -5.26 -10.82 21.69
CA ALA A 352 -6.39 -9.90 21.83
C ALA A 352 -6.36 -8.76 20.79
N LEU A 353 -7.44 -7.98 20.71
CA LEU A 353 -7.51 -6.76 19.90
C LEU A 353 -6.37 -5.80 20.26
N THR A 354 -5.52 -5.48 19.29
CA THR A 354 -4.30 -4.70 19.47
C THR A 354 -4.22 -3.56 18.44
N PRO A 355 -4.19 -2.29 18.88
CA PRO A 355 -3.93 -1.16 17.97
C PRO A 355 -2.55 -1.23 17.32
N GLY A 356 -2.45 -0.80 16.07
CA GLY A 356 -1.24 -0.87 15.25
C GLY A 356 -0.04 -0.12 15.85
N VAL A 357 -0.27 0.96 16.59
CA VAL A 357 0.81 1.64 17.34
C VAL A 357 1.42 0.75 18.44
N ARG A 358 0.69 -0.23 18.98
CA ARG A 358 1.24 -1.23 19.91
C ARG A 358 2.05 -2.30 19.20
N VAL A 359 1.54 -2.82 18.08
CA VAL A 359 2.28 -3.76 17.21
C VAL A 359 3.60 -3.14 16.76
N TRP A 360 3.58 -1.87 16.32
CA TRP A 360 4.79 -1.09 16.04
C TRP A 360 5.73 -1.04 17.24
N LYS A 361 5.23 -0.65 18.42
CA LYS A 361 6.03 -0.47 19.63
C LYS A 361 6.77 -1.75 20.03
N THR A 362 6.14 -2.92 19.92
CA THR A 362 6.79 -4.21 20.13
C THR A 362 7.84 -4.49 19.04
N VAL A 363 7.45 -4.41 17.76
CA VAL A 363 8.35 -4.72 16.62
C VAL A 363 9.57 -3.81 16.59
N HIS A 364 9.41 -2.49 16.76
CA HIS A 364 10.49 -1.52 16.90
C HIS A 364 11.40 -1.85 18.11
N GLY A 365 10.80 -2.20 19.26
CA GLY A 365 11.53 -2.56 20.47
C GLY A 365 12.38 -3.83 20.35
N GLU A 366 12.00 -4.77 19.48
CA GLU A 366 12.75 -6.00 19.21
C GLU A 366 13.74 -5.85 18.05
N VAL A 367 13.33 -5.23 16.92
CA VAL A 367 14.23 -4.96 15.77
C VAL A 367 15.43 -4.13 16.21
N LYS A 368 15.24 -3.09 17.04
CA LYS A 368 16.32 -2.24 17.57
C LYS A 368 17.28 -2.95 18.55
N LYS A 369 16.98 -4.20 18.95
CA LYS A 369 17.91 -5.09 19.68
C LYS A 369 18.66 -6.01 18.72
N ASP A 370 17.95 -6.58 17.75
CA ASP A 370 18.50 -7.50 16.74
C ASP A 370 19.42 -6.78 15.72
N TYR A 371 19.14 -5.50 15.38
CA TYR A 371 19.83 -4.75 14.33
C TYR A 371 19.79 -3.23 14.58
N PRO A 372 20.75 -2.43 14.07
CA PRO A 372 20.65 -0.97 14.05
C PRO A 372 19.69 -0.49 12.93
N GLN A 373 18.40 -0.79 13.08
CA GLN A 373 17.30 -0.36 12.21
C GLN A 373 16.17 0.18 13.10
N GLU A 374 15.51 1.27 12.70
CA GLU A 374 14.46 1.94 13.49
C GLU A 374 13.10 1.96 12.78
N PRO A 375 12.28 0.89 12.91
CA PRO A 375 10.94 0.81 12.34
C PRO A 375 10.10 2.05 12.61
N GLN A 376 9.47 2.62 11.58
CA GLN A 376 8.67 3.84 11.70
C GLN A 376 7.17 3.54 11.62
N TYR A 377 6.40 4.31 12.40
CA TYR A 377 4.94 4.35 12.35
C TYR A 377 4.43 5.78 12.20
N GLY A 378 3.28 5.93 11.55
CA GLY A 378 2.59 7.21 11.35
C GLY A 378 1.27 7.08 10.59
N ALA A 379 0.52 8.17 10.55
CA ALA A 379 -0.75 8.31 9.84
C ALA A 379 -0.56 9.09 8.54
N VAL A 380 -1.27 8.68 7.49
CA VAL A 380 -1.22 9.33 6.17
C VAL A 380 -2.45 10.23 6.01
N VAL A 381 -2.28 11.50 6.42
CA VAL A 381 -3.32 12.53 6.40
C VAL A 381 -3.67 12.90 4.95
N SER A 382 -2.69 12.89 4.05
CA SER A 382 -2.88 13.10 2.61
C SER A 382 -3.75 12.03 1.93
N ALA A 383 -3.81 10.83 2.51
CA ALA A 383 -4.71 9.75 2.11
C ALA A 383 -6.07 9.78 2.85
N GLY A 384 -6.33 10.79 3.69
CA GLY A 384 -7.59 10.96 4.40
C GLY A 384 -7.73 10.15 5.70
N HIS A 385 -6.64 10.02 6.48
CA HIS A 385 -6.70 9.58 7.87
C HIS A 385 -7.47 10.59 8.75
N VAL A 386 -8.34 10.11 9.64
CA VAL A 386 -9.08 10.90 10.63
C VAL A 386 -8.34 10.89 11.96
N ALA A 387 -7.98 12.08 12.47
CA ALA A 387 -7.16 12.24 13.66
C ALA A 387 -7.70 11.48 14.89
N GLY A 388 -6.80 10.81 15.61
CA GLY A 388 -7.16 9.92 16.72
C GLY A 388 -7.81 8.61 16.25
N GLY A 389 -7.57 8.20 14.99
CA GLY A 389 -7.74 6.84 14.49
C GLY A 389 -6.44 6.04 14.58
N ASP A 390 -6.56 4.72 14.48
CA ASP A 390 -5.44 3.76 14.37
C ASP A 390 -5.99 2.47 13.75
N TYR A 391 -5.12 1.63 13.20
CA TYR A 391 -5.51 0.33 12.66
C TYR A 391 -5.66 -0.71 13.79
N LEU A 392 -6.69 -1.56 13.73
CA LEU A 392 -6.97 -2.57 14.74
C LEU A 392 -6.62 -3.98 14.26
N PHE A 393 -5.58 -4.59 14.83
CA PHE A 393 -5.32 -6.01 14.65
C PHE A 393 -6.21 -6.81 15.61
N LEU A 394 -7.20 -7.50 15.04
CA LEU A 394 -8.15 -8.34 15.79
C LEU A 394 -7.97 -9.81 15.38
N PRO A 395 -7.45 -10.69 16.26
CA PRO A 395 -7.47 -12.13 16.03
C PRO A 395 -8.89 -12.70 15.83
N LYS A 396 -8.96 -13.90 15.26
CA LYS A 396 -10.14 -14.80 15.36
C LYS A 396 -10.22 -15.44 16.74
#